data_AF-A0A9N9P082-F1
#
_entry.id   AF-A0A9N9P082-F1
#
_cell.length_a   1.000
_cell.length_b   1.000
_cell.length_c   1.000
_cell.angle_alpha   90.00
_cell.angle_beta   90.00
_cell.angle_gamma   90.00
#
_symmetry.space_group_name_H-M   'P 1'
#
loop_
_entity.id
_entity.type
_entity.pdbx_description
1 polymer ?
#
loop_
_entity_poly.entity_id
_entity_poly.type
_entity_poly.pdbx_seq_one_letter_code
_entity_poly.pdbx_strand_id
1 'polypeptide(L)' 'ADNLTVAFQLSDPTTHKLFSNAKEINETGFLRISTCYTKEISRLNSIYRQEILKTEKLDVK' A
#
# COMPACT_ATOMS: atom_id res chain seq x y z
N ALA A 1 -16.65 4.06 5.65
CA ALA A 1 -16.12 3.11 4.65
C ALA A 1 -17.27 2.21 4.26
N ASP A 2 -17.74 2.32 3.02
CA ASP A 2 -18.87 1.52 2.56
C ASP A 2 -18.46 0.05 2.46
N ASN A 3 -19.32 -0.84 2.95
CA ASN A 3 -19.08 -2.28 2.97
C ASN A 3 -18.98 -2.80 1.52
N LEU A 4 -17.91 -3.54 1.20
CA LEU A 4 -17.69 -4.12 -0.12
C LEU A 4 -18.85 -5.01 -0.58
N THR A 5 -19.53 -5.69 0.34
CA THR A 5 -20.74 -6.49 0.07
C THR A 5 -21.86 -5.62 -0.54
N VAL A 6 -22.03 -4.39 -0.04
CA VAL A 6 -23.03 -3.44 -0.54
C VAL A 6 -22.60 -2.84 -1.88
N ALA A 7 -21.33 -2.46 -1.99
CA ALA A 7 -20.78 -1.85 -3.21
C ALA A 7 -20.82 -2.81 -4.42
N PHE A 8 -20.54 -4.10 -4.21
CA PHE A 8 -20.52 -5.10 -5.26
C PHE A 8 -21.84 -5.89 -5.39
N GLN A 9 -22.81 -5.71 -4.49
CA GLN A 9 -24.04 -6.51 -4.42
C GLN A 9 -23.79 -8.03 -4.41
N LEU A 10 -22.72 -8.45 -3.74
CA LEU A 10 -22.29 -9.85 -3.63
C LEU A 10 -22.10 -10.23 -2.17
N SER A 11 -22.49 -11.45 -1.81
CA SER A 11 -22.26 -12.01 -0.47
C SER A 11 -20.77 -12.15 -0.15
N ASP A 12 -19.97 -12.53 -1.16
CA ASP A 12 -18.51 -12.52 -1.13
C ASP A 12 -17.98 -11.66 -2.28
N PRO A 13 -17.57 -10.41 -2.00
CA PRO A 13 -17.03 -9.50 -3.01
C PRO A 13 -15.79 -10.03 -3.72
N THR A 14 -14.99 -10.92 -3.10
CA THR A 14 -13.74 -11.42 -3.69
C THR A 14 -13.96 -12.31 -4.91
N THR A 15 -15.19 -12.82 -5.09
CA THR A 15 -15.61 -13.59 -6.27
C THR A 15 -15.84 -12.73 -7.51
N HIS A 16 -15.92 -11.39 -7.36
CA HIS A 16 -16.13 -10.49 -8.49
C HIS A 16 -14.96 -10.56 -9.49
N LYS A 17 -15.26 -10.47 -10.80
CA LYS A 17 -14.26 -10.56 -11.89
C LYS A 17 -13.12 -9.54 -11.78
N LEU A 18 -13.36 -8.40 -11.14
CA LEU A 18 -12.32 -7.40 -10.85
C LEU A 18 -11.14 -8.00 -10.05
N PHE A 19 -11.43 -8.97 -9.20
CA PHE A 19 -10.48 -9.58 -8.27
C PHE A 19 -9.93 -10.92 -8.78
N SER A 20 -10.47 -11.48 -9.87
CA SER A 20 -10.12 -12.83 -10.35
C SER A 20 -8.64 -13.01 -10.74
N ASN A 21 -7.93 -11.92 -11.03
CA ASN A 21 -6.51 -11.92 -11.39
C ASN A 21 -5.61 -11.20 -10.38
N ALA A 22 -6.17 -10.77 -9.25
CA ALA A 22 -5.44 -10.01 -8.26
C ALA A 22 -4.69 -10.98 -7.33
N LYS A 23 -3.47 -11.32 -7.73
CA LYS A 23 -2.56 -12.26 -7.04
C LYS A 23 -2.25 -11.88 -5.59
N GLU A 24 -2.46 -10.62 -5.23
CA GLU A 24 -2.18 -10.05 -3.91
C GLU A 24 -3.43 -10.04 -2.99
N ILE A 25 -4.59 -10.57 -3.43
CA ILE A 25 -5.78 -10.74 -2.58
C ILE A 25 -5.66 -12.04 -1.78
N ASN A 26 -4.62 -12.09 -0.97
CA ASN A 26 -4.40 -13.06 0.09
C ASN A 26 -3.61 -12.36 1.19
N GLU A 27 -3.52 -12.97 2.35
CA GLU A 27 -2.84 -12.40 3.51
C GLU A 27 -1.39 -12.00 3.20
N THR A 28 -0.66 -12.87 2.50
CA THR A 28 0.72 -12.60 2.06
C THR A 28 0.82 -11.36 1.18
N GLY A 29 -0.10 -11.20 0.21
CA GLY A 29 -0.09 -10.06 -0.69
C GLY A 29 -0.48 -8.76 0.00
N PHE A 30 -1.47 -8.82 0.88
CA PHE A 30 -1.84 -7.68 1.72
C PHE A 30 -0.66 -7.21 2.59
N LEU A 31 0.09 -8.14 3.19
CA LEU A 31 1.28 -7.83 3.98
C LEU A 31 2.39 -7.20 3.13
N ARG A 32 2.61 -7.69 1.91
CA ARG A 32 3.58 -7.10 0.97
C ARG A 32 3.24 -5.67 0.61
N ILE A 33 1.98 -5.42 0.25
CA ILE A 33 1.49 -4.08 -0.08
C ILE A 33 1.67 -3.15 1.12
N SER A 34 1.23 -3.57 2.30
CA SER A 34 1.33 -2.78 3.54
C SER A 34 2.78 -2.46 3.92
N THR A 35 3.68 -3.44 3.76
CA THR A 35 5.11 -3.28 4.02
C THR A 35 5.76 -2.31 3.01
N CYS A 36 5.41 -2.43 1.73
CA CYS A 36 5.87 -1.52 0.68
C CYS A 36 5.47 -0.08 1.01
N TYR A 37 4.20 0.17 1.33
CA TYR A 37 3.73 1.50 1.73
C TYR A 37 4.51 2.05 2.93
N THR A 38 4.69 1.26 3.98
CA THR A 38 5.41 1.68 5.19
C THR A 38 6.87 2.04 4.88
N LYS A 39 7.52 1.24 4.03
CA LYS A 39 8.90 1.46 3.60
C LYS A 39 9.02 2.75 2.78
N GLU A 40 8.14 2.95 1.80
CA GLU A 40 8.20 4.12 0.93
C GLU A 40 7.83 5.41 1.69
N ILE A 41 6.91 5.37 2.65
CA ILE A 41 6.65 6.52 3.55
C ILE A 41 7.92 6.89 4.33
N SER A 42 8.60 5.90 4.90
CA SER A 42 9.84 6.13 5.65
C SER A 42 10.93 6.75 4.76
N ARG A 43 11.05 6.26 3.53
CA ARG A 43 11.98 6.80 2.52
C ARG A 43 11.62 8.24 2.13
N LEU A 44 10.35 8.53 1.83
CA LEU A 44 9.90 9.87 1.47
C LEU A 44 10.17 10.87 2.60
N ASN A 45 9.90 10.48 3.84
CA ASN A 45 10.21 11.30 5.01
C ASN A 45 11.71 11.55 5.16
N SER A 46 12.55 10.56 4.86
CA SER A 46 14.01 10.72 4.83
C SER A 46 14.45 11.72 3.77
N ILE A 47 13.97 11.58 2.53
CA ILE A 47 14.28 12.50 1.43
C ILE A 47 13.86 13.93 1.79
N TYR A 48 12.66 14.11 2.35
CA TYR A 48 12.16 15.41 2.78
C TYR A 48 13.08 16.07 3.82
N ARG A 49 13.52 15.31 4.84
CA ARG A 49 14.44 15.82 5.87
C ARG A 49 15.82 16.18 5.31
N GLN A 50 16.30 15.44 4.31
CA GLN A 50 17.61 15.66 3.70
C GLN A 50 17.60 16.80 2.67
N GLU A 51 16.67 16.79 1.73
CA GLU A 51 16.69 17.69 0.58
C GLU A 51 15.97 19.02 0.82
N ILE A 52 14.85 18.98 1.55
CA ILE A 52 14.02 20.17 1.77
C ILE A 52 14.40 20.86 3.08
N LEU A 53 14.37 20.12 4.20
CA LEU A 53 14.70 20.69 5.50
C LEU A 53 16.20 20.82 5.73
N LYS A 54 17.03 20.02 5.04
CA LYS A 54 18.50 19.96 5.21
C LYS A 54 18.92 19.70 6.66
N THR A 55 18.09 18.97 7.42
CA THR A 55 18.36 18.61 8.82
C THR A 55 19.14 17.30 8.95
N GLU A 56 19.18 16.49 7.90
CA GLU A 56 19.90 15.22 7.82
C GLU A 56 20.88 15.25 6.64
N LYS A 57 21.98 14.48 6.73
CA LYS A 57 22.92 14.33 5.61
C LYS A 57 22.30 13.50 4.49
N LEU A 58 22.64 13.84 3.25
CA LEU A 58 22.30 13.03 2.08
C LEU A 58 22.97 11.67 2.21
N ASP A 59 22.17 10.60 2.22
CA ASP A 59 22.67 9.23 2.10
C ASP A 59 22.79 8.89 0.62
N VAL A 60 23.95 9.19 0.04
CA VAL A 60 24.28 8.81 -1.35
C VAL A 60 24.81 7.38 -1.32
N LYS A 61 23.89 6.42 -1.41
CA LYS A 61 24.22 5.01 -1.67
C LYS A 61 24.15 4.69 -3.15
#